data_AF-A0A970C6X4-F1
#
_entry.id   AF-A0A970C6X4-F1
#
_cell.length_a   1.000
_cell.length_b   1.000
_cell.length_c   1.000
_cell.angle_alpha   90.00
_cell.angle_beta   90.00
_cell.angle_gamma   90.00
#
_symmetry.space_group_name_H-M   'P 1'
#
loop_
_entity.id
_entity.type
_entity.pdbx_description
1 polymer ?
#
loop_
_entity_poly.entity_id
_entity_poly.type
_entity_poly.pdbx_seq_one_letter_code
_entity_poly.pdbx_strand_id
1 'polypeptide(L)'
;MNRRFEHAKLQVYKASLEFITWPEPALQQLLQPISVTNQLNLASMFILLNIAEGNGKSTSENRCRYFDNARGSAMESAAALDVLVVKGRCSEDQVLPGKERLGSIVSMLVGLIRANSEYRMYEQE
;
A
#
# COMPACT_ATOMS: atom_id res chain seq x y z
N MET A 1 -4.52 -1.96 -29.32
CA MET A 1 -4.40 -2.67 -28.03
C MET A 1 -5.19 -1.88 -27.00
N ASN A 2 -6.28 -2.45 -26.47
CA ASN A 2 -7.22 -1.73 -25.61
C ASN A 2 -6.61 -1.55 -24.20
N ARG A 3 -5.82 -0.49 -23.98
CA ARG A 3 -5.12 -0.20 -22.71
C ARG A 3 -6.06 0.33 -21.61
N ARG A 4 -7.22 -0.30 -21.41
CA ARG A 4 -8.14 0.10 -20.34
C ARG A 4 -7.85 -0.73 -19.09
N PHE A 5 -7.56 -0.05 -17.97
CA PHE A 5 -7.38 -0.64 -16.64
C PHE A 5 -6.24 -1.68 -16.49
N GLU A 6 -5.13 -1.49 -17.20
CA GLU A 6 -3.96 -2.40 -17.11
C GLU A 6 -3.37 -2.52 -15.69
N HIS A 7 -3.59 -1.53 -14.81
CA HIS A 7 -3.15 -1.59 -13.42
C HIS A 7 -3.74 -2.80 -12.66
N ALA A 8 -4.95 -3.23 -13.02
CA ALA A 8 -5.62 -4.36 -12.38
C ALA A 8 -4.88 -5.70 -12.60
N LYS A 9 -3.97 -5.76 -13.57
CA LYS A 9 -3.13 -6.94 -13.83
C LYS A 9 -1.88 -6.97 -12.96
N LEU A 10 -1.45 -5.83 -12.40
CA LEU A 10 -0.26 -5.76 -11.56
C LEU A 10 -0.45 -6.57 -10.28
N GLN A 11 0.55 -7.40 -9.93
CA GLN A 11 0.50 -8.18 -8.69
C GLN A 11 0.40 -7.27 -7.46
N VAL A 12 1.12 -6.15 -7.45
CA VAL A 12 1.05 -5.18 -6.35
C VAL A 12 -0.34 -4.57 -6.16
N TYR A 13 -1.11 -4.40 -7.24
CA TYR A 13 -2.49 -3.92 -7.15
C TYR A 13 -3.39 -4.97 -6.50
N LYS A 14 -3.27 -6.24 -6.90
CA LYS A 14 -4.02 -7.37 -6.32
C LYS A 14 -3.67 -7.57 -4.84
N ALA A 15 -2.38 -7.54 -4.49
CA ALA A 15 -1.93 -7.61 -3.11
C ALA A 15 -2.48 -6.45 -2.26
N SER A 16 -2.60 -5.25 -2.84
CA SER A 16 -3.20 -4.09 -2.16
C SER A 16 -4.72 -4.26 -1.94
N LEU A 17 -5.43 -4.94 -2.85
CA LEU A 17 -6.84 -5.30 -2.65
C LEU A 17 -7.03 -6.36 -1.55
N GLU A 18 -6.12 -7.33 -1.47
CA GLU A 18 -6.10 -8.29 -0.37
C GLU A 18 -5.80 -7.61 0.96
N PHE A 19 -4.91 -6.61 0.96
CA PHE A 19 -4.61 -5.84 2.15
C PHE A 19 -5.78 -4.97 2.62
N ILE A 20 -6.46 -4.22 1.74
CA ILE A 20 -7.56 -3.33 2.18
C ILE A 20 -8.75 -4.10 2.78
N THR A 21 -8.93 -5.37 2.41
CA THR A 21 -10.00 -6.24 2.93
C THR A 21 -9.56 -7.07 4.15
N TRP A 22 -8.26 -7.22 4.39
CA TRP A 22 -7.73 -8.00 5.53
C TRP A 22 -8.15 -7.47 6.92
N PRO A 23 -8.19 -6.14 7.18
CA PRO A 23 -8.59 -5.61 8.47
C PRO A 23 -10.03 -5.95 8.87
N GLU A 24 -10.93 -6.19 7.92
CA GLU A 24 -12.34 -6.41 8.21
C GLU A 24 -12.55 -7.63 9.12
N PRO A 25 -12.14 -8.86 8.77
CA PRO A 25 -12.26 -10.01 9.67
C PRO A 25 -11.26 -9.97 10.83
N ALA A 26 -10.06 -9.41 10.62
CA ALA A 26 -8.98 -9.41 11.61
C ALA A 26 -9.25 -8.43 12.76
N LEU A 27 -9.90 -7.31 12.47
CA LEU A 27 -10.10 -6.19 13.40
C LEU A 27 -11.58 -5.87 13.63
N GLN A 28 -12.55 -6.60 13.04
CA GLN A 28 -13.99 -6.30 13.06
C GLN A 28 -14.55 -5.90 14.43
N GLN A 29 -14.09 -6.56 15.50
CA GLN A 29 -14.56 -6.33 16.87
C GLN A 29 -14.04 -5.00 17.46
N LEU A 30 -13.06 -4.37 16.80
CA LEU A 30 -12.35 -3.16 17.20
C LEU A 30 -12.74 -1.95 16.35
N LEU A 31 -13.39 -2.16 15.20
CA LEU A 31 -13.80 -1.11 14.24
C LEU A 31 -15.10 -0.39 14.64
N GLN A 32 -15.26 -0.04 15.92
CA GLN A 32 -16.02 1.16 16.24
C GLN A 32 -15.26 2.35 15.62
N PRO A 33 -15.93 3.38 15.07
CA PRO A 33 -15.26 4.42 14.27
C PRO A 33 -14.35 5.29 15.13
N ILE A 34 -13.12 4.81 15.35
CA ILE A 34 -12.01 5.53 15.92
C ILE A 34 -11.24 6.12 14.74
N SER A 35 -10.79 7.36 14.87
CA SER A 35 -10.06 8.10 13.81
C SER A 35 -8.94 7.30 13.13
N VAL A 36 -8.28 6.40 13.86
CA VAL A 36 -7.15 5.59 13.37
C VAL A 36 -7.60 4.55 12.34
N THR A 37 -8.74 3.88 12.56
CA THR A 37 -9.29 2.91 11.61
C THR A 37 -9.65 3.58 10.29
N ASN A 38 -10.23 4.78 10.36
CA ASN A 38 -10.52 5.56 9.16
C ASN A 38 -9.23 5.93 8.42
N GLN A 39 -8.18 6.33 9.15
CA GLN A 39 -6.88 6.62 8.53
C GLN A 39 -6.24 5.39 7.90
N LEU A 40 -6.32 4.22 8.55
CA LEU A 40 -5.85 2.96 7.97
C LEU A 40 -6.57 2.65 6.65
N ASN A 41 -7.90 2.75 6.62
CA ASN A 41 -8.69 2.53 5.41
C ASN A 41 -8.36 3.54 4.30
N LEU A 42 -8.23 4.82 4.66
CA LEU A 42 -7.85 5.87 3.71
C LEU A 42 -6.46 5.65 3.13
N ALA A 43 -5.45 5.41 3.97
CA ALA A 43 -4.08 5.12 3.52
C ALA A 43 -4.06 3.90 2.59
N SER A 44 -4.77 2.83 2.97
CA SER A 44 -4.88 1.61 2.15
C SER A 44 -5.52 1.86 0.78
N MET A 45 -6.56 2.70 0.73
CA MET A 45 -7.17 3.14 -0.51
C MET A 45 -6.19 3.97 -1.37
N PHE A 46 -5.39 4.85 -0.76
CA PHE A 46 -4.40 5.65 -1.47
C PHE A 46 -3.29 4.82 -2.11
N ILE A 47 -2.93 3.66 -1.55
CA ILE A 47 -2.02 2.70 -2.22
C ILE A 47 -2.60 2.30 -3.58
N LEU A 48 -3.86 1.85 -3.61
CA LEU A 48 -4.56 1.42 -4.83
C LEU A 48 -4.69 2.55 -5.86
N LEU A 49 -5.11 3.73 -5.40
CA LEU A 49 -5.32 4.90 -6.27
C LEU A 49 -4.01 5.34 -6.93
N ASN A 50 -2.92 5.42 -6.16
CA ASN A 50 -1.63 5.80 -6.69
C ASN A 50 -1.04 4.74 -7.65
N ILE A 51 -1.22 3.44 -7.37
CA ILE A 51 -0.83 2.38 -8.33
C ILE A 51 -1.60 2.52 -9.65
N ALA A 52 -2.92 2.70 -9.57
CA ALA A 52 -3.77 2.82 -10.74
C ALA A 52 -3.43 4.05 -11.58
N GLU A 53 -3.25 5.20 -10.93
CA GLU A 53 -2.92 6.45 -11.58
C GLU A 53 -1.50 6.44 -12.15
N GLY A 54 -0.52 5.96 -11.39
CA GLY A 54 0.87 5.82 -11.83
C GLY A 54 0.98 4.97 -13.08
N ASN A 55 0.29 3.82 -13.10
CA ASN A 55 0.28 2.94 -14.27
C ASN A 55 -0.32 3.61 -15.54
N GLY A 56 -1.17 4.62 -15.36
CA GLY A 56 -1.73 5.42 -16.45
C GLY A 56 -0.84 6.56 -16.97
N LYS A 57 0.25 6.91 -16.28
CA LYS A 57 1.13 8.02 -16.71
C LYS A 57 1.96 7.64 -17.93
N SER A 58 2.29 8.64 -18.75
CA SER A 58 3.03 8.45 -20.01
C SER A 58 4.55 8.44 -19.83
N THR A 59 5.07 9.19 -18.86
CA THR A 59 6.52 9.28 -18.60
C THR A 59 6.93 8.41 -17.42
N SER A 60 8.14 7.85 -17.49
CA SER A 60 8.77 7.08 -16.41
C SER A 60 8.81 7.87 -15.10
N GLU A 61 9.30 9.11 -15.15
CA GLU A 61 9.40 9.99 -13.97
C GLU A 61 8.05 10.18 -13.26
N ASN A 62 7.00 10.56 -14.01
CA ASN A 62 5.68 10.73 -13.43
C ASN A 62 5.15 9.41 -12.89
N ARG A 63 5.27 8.31 -13.63
CA ARG A 63 4.83 6.98 -13.19
C ARG A 63 5.48 6.60 -11.85
N CYS A 64 6.80 6.73 -11.74
CA CYS A 64 7.54 6.40 -10.52
C CYS A 64 7.16 7.28 -9.34
N ARG A 65 6.90 8.58 -9.56
CA ARG A 65 6.42 9.47 -8.49
C ARG A 65 5.11 8.99 -7.84
N TYR A 66 4.16 8.48 -8.62
CA TYR A 66 2.94 7.90 -8.04
C TYR A 66 3.23 6.58 -7.31
N PHE A 67 4.15 5.75 -7.81
CA PHE A 67 4.55 4.54 -7.08
C PHE A 67 5.28 4.85 -5.77
N ASP A 68 6.06 5.93 -5.71
CA ASP A 68 6.65 6.43 -4.45
C ASP A 68 5.54 6.85 -3.47
N ASN A 69 4.51 7.57 -3.94
CA ASN A 69 3.36 7.93 -3.11
C ASN A 69 2.62 6.68 -2.60
N ALA A 70 2.41 5.68 -3.45
CA ALA A 70 1.82 4.41 -3.02
C ALA A 70 2.67 3.73 -1.94
N ARG A 71 4.00 3.82 -2.05
CA ARG A 71 4.95 3.28 -1.06
C ARG A 71 4.84 4.05 0.26
N GLY A 72 4.73 5.37 0.20
CA GLY A 72 4.46 6.23 1.35
C GLY A 72 3.16 5.84 2.06
N SER A 73 2.06 5.68 1.32
CA SER A 73 0.78 5.26 1.91
C SER A 73 0.86 3.85 2.53
N ALA A 74 1.66 2.94 1.98
CA ALA A 74 1.90 1.63 2.61
C ALA A 74 2.63 1.75 3.95
N MET A 75 3.60 2.67 4.07
CA MET A 75 4.26 2.97 5.34
C MET A 75 3.30 3.63 6.34
N GLU A 76 2.44 4.54 5.88
CA GLU A 76 1.40 5.15 6.71
C GLU A 76 0.40 4.11 7.24
N SER A 77 0.00 3.15 6.41
CA SER A 77 -0.83 2.01 6.84
C SER A 77 -0.14 1.19 7.93
N ALA A 78 1.17 0.94 7.83
CA ALA A 78 1.92 0.21 8.86
C ALA A 78 1.97 1.01 10.17
N ALA A 79 2.21 2.31 10.10
CA ALA A 79 2.18 3.20 11.25
C ALA A 79 0.78 3.28 11.89
N ALA A 80 -0.29 3.23 11.09
CA ALA A 80 -1.65 3.17 11.62
C ALA A 80 -1.89 1.88 12.44
N LEU A 81 -1.32 0.74 12.00
CA LEU A 81 -1.34 -0.50 12.78
C LEU A 81 -0.55 -0.37 14.10
N ASP A 82 0.60 0.31 14.10
CA ASP A 82 1.35 0.62 15.33
C ASP A 82 0.52 1.44 16.32
N VAL A 83 -0.19 2.45 15.81
CA VAL A 83 -1.07 3.28 16.64
C VAL A 83 -2.20 2.46 17.27
N LEU A 84 -2.73 1.45 16.57
CA LEU A 84 -3.74 0.54 17.14
C LEU A 84 -3.15 -0.27 18.30
N VAL A 85 -1.92 -0.76 18.17
CA VAL A 85 -1.23 -1.50 19.24
C VAL A 85 -0.99 -0.61 20.45
N VAL A 86 -0.37 0.57 20.26
CA VAL A 86 -0.05 1.49 21.36
C VAL A 86 -1.31 1.99 22.07
N LYS A 87 -2.44 2.11 21.37
CA LYS A 87 -3.74 2.46 21.98
C LYS A 87 -4.45 1.29 22.67
N GLY A 88 -3.80 0.12 22.78
CA GLY A 88 -4.36 -1.07 23.40
C GLY A 88 -5.57 -1.64 22.65
N ARG A 89 -5.67 -1.36 21.34
CA ARG A 89 -6.74 -1.87 20.49
C ARG A 89 -6.37 -3.20 19.84
N CYS A 90 -5.10 -3.44 19.60
CA CYS A 90 -4.60 -4.69 19.05
C CYS A 90 -3.36 -5.15 19.80
N SER A 91 -3.08 -6.44 19.80
CA SER A 91 -1.74 -6.96 20.10
C SER A 91 -0.82 -6.85 18.88
N GLU A 92 0.49 -6.98 19.10
CA GLU A 92 1.47 -7.06 18.02
C GLU A 92 1.19 -8.26 17.10
N ASP A 93 0.84 -9.42 17.66
CA ASP A 93 0.49 -10.63 16.91
C ASP A 93 -0.73 -10.43 16.00
N GLN A 94 -1.70 -9.62 16.43
CA GLN A 94 -2.89 -9.33 15.62
C GLN A 94 -2.57 -8.45 14.40
N VAL A 95 -1.60 -7.55 14.51
CA VAL A 95 -1.23 -6.64 13.41
C VAL A 95 -0.12 -7.17 12.52
N LEU A 96 0.68 -8.13 13.00
CA LEU A 96 1.82 -8.68 12.30
C LEU A 96 1.47 -9.18 10.87
N PRO A 97 0.39 -9.96 10.63
CA PRO A 97 0.05 -10.42 9.29
C PRO A 97 -0.26 -9.28 8.30
N GLY A 98 -0.79 -8.16 8.81
CA GLY A 98 -1.03 -6.94 8.05
C GLY A 98 0.27 -6.23 7.69
N LYS A 99 1.21 -6.12 8.65
CA LYS A 99 2.54 -5.55 8.41
C LYS A 99 3.35 -6.37 7.40
N GLU A 100 3.28 -7.70 7.44
CA GLU A 100 3.94 -8.56 6.46
C GLU A 100 3.42 -8.35 5.03
N ARG A 101 2.09 -8.17 4.89
CA ARG A 101 1.47 -7.80 3.60
C ARG A 101 1.96 -6.45 3.10
N LEU A 102 1.99 -5.45 3.98
CA LEU A 102 2.51 -4.12 3.64
C LEU A 102 3.98 -4.17 3.24
N GLY A 103 4.83 -4.95 3.94
CA GLY A 103 6.23 -5.15 3.57
C GLY A 103 6.39 -5.79 2.19
N SER A 104 5.52 -6.74 1.85
CA SER A 104 5.47 -7.34 0.51
C SER A 104 5.05 -6.32 -0.55
N ILE A 105 4.03 -5.50 -0.27
CA ILE A 105 3.57 -4.40 -1.16
C ILE A 105 4.70 -3.39 -1.39
N VAL A 106 5.39 -2.96 -0.33
CA VAL A 106 6.55 -2.04 -0.42
C VAL A 106 7.63 -2.64 -1.32
N SER A 107 7.98 -3.92 -1.11
CA SER A 107 8.99 -4.60 -1.93
C SER A 107 8.58 -4.66 -3.42
N MET A 108 7.32 -4.95 -3.71
CA MET A 108 6.78 -4.94 -5.07
C MET A 108 6.80 -3.54 -5.70
N LEU A 109 6.47 -2.50 -4.93
CA LEU A 109 6.52 -1.11 -5.39
C LEU A 109 7.95 -0.69 -5.71
N VAL A 110 8.92 -1.01 -4.86
CA VAL A 110 10.36 -0.76 -5.12
C VAL A 110 10.81 -1.46 -6.40
N GLY A 111 10.45 -2.74 -6.58
CA GLY A 111 10.74 -3.47 -7.81
C GLY A 111 10.10 -2.83 -9.05
N LEU A 112 8.86 -2.37 -8.92
CA LEU A 112 8.14 -1.70 -10.01
C LEU A 112 8.75 -0.32 -10.35
N ILE A 113 9.17 0.46 -9.35
CA ILE A 113 9.88 1.73 -9.54
C ILE A 113 11.20 1.49 -10.28
N ARG A 114 12.01 0.54 -9.80
CA ARG A 114 13.29 0.18 -10.43
C ARG A 114 13.07 -0.22 -11.89
N ALA A 115 12.12 -1.12 -12.17
CA ALA A 115 11.80 -1.55 -13.53
C ALA A 115 11.32 -0.42 -14.45
N ASN A 116 10.87 0.69 -13.90
CA ASN A 116 10.38 1.84 -14.66
C ASN A 116 11.34 3.04 -14.64
N SER A 117 12.46 3.01 -13.92
CA SER A 117 13.43 4.10 -13.89
C SER A 117 14.82 3.64 -14.29
N GLU A 118 15.40 4.23 -15.33
CA GLU A 118 16.79 3.97 -15.72
C GLU A 118 17.80 4.58 -14.72
N TYR A 119 17.40 5.66 -14.03
CA TYR A 119 18.27 6.44 -13.13
C TYR A 119 18.32 5.93 -11.69
N ARG A 120 17.22 5.38 -11.14
CA ARG A 120 17.17 4.95 -9.72
C ARG A 120 17.61 3.51 -9.47
N MET A 121 18.23 2.86 -10.45
CA MET A 121 18.84 1.54 -10.26
C MET A 121 20.06 1.57 -9.31
N TYR A 122 20.61 2.76 -9.04
CA TYR A 122 21.86 2.94 -8.29
C TYR A 122 21.70 3.66 -6.94
N GLU A 123 20.49 4.05 -6.56
CA GLU A 123 20.22 4.52 -5.20
C GLU A 123 20.15 3.27 -4.30
N GLN A 124 21.30 2.89 -3.75
CA GLN A 124 21.38 1.98 -2.61
C GLN A 124 20.93 2.78 -1.38
N GLU A 125 19.78 2.41 -0.81
CA GLU A 125 19.44 2.72 0.58
C GLU A 125 20.28 1.85 1.51
#